data_AF-A0A963C088-F1
#
_entry.id   AF-A0A963C088-F1
#
_cell.length_a   1.000
_cell.length_b   1.000
_cell.length_c   1.000
_cell.angle_alpha   90.00
_cell.angle_beta   90.00
_cell.angle_gamma   90.00
#
_symmetry.space_group_name_H-M   'P 1'
#
loop_
_entity.id
_entity.type
_entity.pdbx_description
1 polymer ?
#
loop_
_entity_poly.entity_id
_entity_poly.type
_entity_poly.pdbx_seq_one_letter_code
_entity_poly.pdbx_strand_id
1 'polypeptide(L)'
;MDDRKHFERIAREISGEGLQQGLWQQALKDAGGNHDQARVLYIRARHDQLAAADRAPAPTLALVDAPPRQSAGTAGGGSRAVGDDDASPALRRLRSELAAALASAGKGSLYAALGLSPECSDNDIRRRIADLAEQGADREADKRYAIESLGKPDAREAYDRRLMDQLRGTSPAPEAAAPAAEVSLPAFDDDSVRSRRYVAIAIGIAIIAGAYVAAQWGVKAQIDAADAAAIEQSRSARDAWKAQQQANDERLQAAWARRDARDAEARQQREKKRQEELQAQAEHRRNMETLRAQRQASAQAQAQENARRSAEARRENARSAAQERDAARAAREERYWACMNRALESSDSASARANCSRLR
;
A
#
# COMPACT_ATOMS: atom_id res chain seq x y z
N MET A 1 -19.58 -18.49 -10.32
CA MET A 1 -19.66 -17.69 -9.09
C MET A 1 -20.82 -16.75 -9.27
N ASP A 2 -21.68 -16.62 -8.25
CA ASP A 2 -22.96 -15.93 -8.37
C ASP A 2 -22.90 -14.69 -7.48
N ASP A 3 -22.27 -13.62 -7.97
CA ASP A 3 -22.02 -12.37 -7.24
C ASP A 3 -23.31 -11.80 -6.62
N ARG A 4 -24.45 -12.09 -7.26
CA ARG A 4 -25.78 -11.79 -6.75
C ARG A 4 -26.03 -12.36 -5.35
N LYS A 5 -25.63 -13.61 -5.08
CA LYS A 5 -25.78 -14.26 -3.77
C LYS A 5 -24.91 -13.59 -2.70
N HIS A 6 -23.74 -13.08 -3.08
CA HIS A 6 -22.86 -12.33 -2.16
C HIS A 6 -23.52 -11.01 -1.78
N PHE A 7 -24.03 -10.23 -2.74
CA PHE A 7 -24.69 -8.97 -2.45
C PHE A 7 -26.00 -9.15 -1.66
N GLU A 8 -26.80 -10.17 -1.94
CA GLU A 8 -28.01 -10.50 -1.15
C GLU A 8 -27.67 -10.88 0.30
N ARG A 9 -26.54 -11.56 0.53
CA ARG A 9 -26.03 -11.84 1.89
C ARG A 9 -25.56 -10.58 2.59
N ILE A 10 -24.76 -9.75 1.91
CA ILE A 10 -24.24 -8.49 2.45
C ILE A 10 -25.38 -7.52 2.80
N ALA A 11 -26.42 -7.45 1.97
CA ALA A 11 -27.60 -6.63 2.24
C ALA A 11 -28.29 -7.05 3.54
N ARG A 12 -28.47 -8.36 3.78
CA ARG A 12 -29.02 -8.88 5.04
C ARG A 12 -28.13 -8.57 6.25
N GLU A 13 -26.81 -8.69 6.09
CA GLU A 13 -25.85 -8.34 7.15
C GLU A 13 -25.93 -6.86 7.55
N ILE A 14 -26.07 -5.96 6.57
CA ILE A 14 -26.23 -4.51 6.81
C ILE A 14 -27.59 -4.17 7.40
N SER A 15 -28.65 -4.90 7.02
CA SER A 15 -30.01 -4.68 7.54
C SER A 15 -30.24 -5.22 8.96
N GLY A 16 -29.29 -5.94 9.55
CA GLY A 16 -29.31 -6.28 10.98
C GLY A 16 -28.99 -7.74 11.33
N GLU A 17 -28.83 -8.64 10.36
CA GLU A 17 -28.51 -10.04 10.63
C GLU A 17 -26.99 -10.30 10.57
N GLY A 18 -26.31 -10.23 11.71
CA GLY A 18 -24.94 -10.75 11.81
C GLY A 18 -23.87 -9.89 11.12
N LEU A 19 -23.98 -8.58 11.25
CA LEU A 19 -22.95 -7.63 10.80
C LEU A 19 -21.59 -8.00 11.41
N GLN A 20 -20.58 -8.16 10.57
CA GLN A 20 -19.23 -8.42 11.05
C GLN A 20 -18.63 -7.16 11.67
N GLN A 21 -18.74 -7.06 13.01
CA GLN A 21 -18.37 -5.85 13.76
C GLN A 21 -16.94 -5.38 13.50
N GLY A 22 -15.97 -6.29 13.37
CA GLY A 22 -14.58 -5.94 13.08
C GLY A 22 -14.41 -5.26 11.71
N LEU A 23 -15.03 -5.80 10.65
CA LEU A 23 -15.03 -5.20 9.32
C LEU A 23 -15.76 -3.86 9.29
N TRP A 24 -16.88 -3.77 10.00
CA TRP A 24 -17.66 -2.55 10.06
C TRP A 24 -16.91 -1.41 10.78
N GLN A 25 -16.27 -1.71 11.91
CA GLN A 25 -15.44 -0.74 12.64
C GLN A 25 -14.25 -0.27 11.80
N GLN A 26 -13.61 -1.19 11.08
CA GLN A 26 -12.53 -0.85 10.16
C GLN A 26 -13.03 0.06 9.02
N ALA A 27 -14.17 -0.29 8.40
CA ALA A 27 -14.77 0.53 7.35
C ALA A 27 -15.19 1.93 7.85
N LEU A 28 -15.71 2.04 9.08
CA LEU A 28 -16.03 3.33 9.71
C LEU A 28 -14.79 4.17 9.99
N LYS A 29 -13.72 3.56 10.47
CA LYS A 29 -12.43 4.21 10.69
C LYS A 29 -11.85 4.74 9.38
N ASP A 30 -11.86 3.93 8.34
CA ASP A 30 -11.32 4.28 7.02
C ASP A 30 -12.17 5.33 6.30
N ALA A 31 -13.47 5.37 6.58
CA ALA A 31 -14.38 6.41 6.12
C ALA A 31 -14.34 7.71 6.94
N GLY A 32 -13.47 7.81 7.96
CA GLY A 32 -13.40 8.99 8.84
C GLY A 32 -14.70 9.27 9.59
N GLY A 33 -15.48 8.23 9.92
CA GLY A 33 -16.77 8.35 10.60
C GLY A 33 -17.97 8.63 9.67
N ASN A 34 -17.78 8.74 8.35
CA ASN A 34 -18.88 8.87 7.41
C ASN A 34 -19.55 7.50 7.19
N HIS A 35 -20.80 7.36 7.66
CA HIS A 35 -21.55 6.10 7.61
C HIS A 35 -21.85 5.60 6.18
N ASP A 36 -22.11 6.49 5.23
CA ASP A 36 -22.44 6.09 3.85
C ASP A 36 -21.20 5.59 3.11
N GLN A 37 -20.06 6.24 3.33
CA GLN A 37 -18.78 5.80 2.80
C GLN A 37 -18.32 4.50 3.48
N ALA A 38 -18.55 4.35 4.79
CA ALA A 38 -18.28 3.12 5.52
C ALA A 38 -19.11 1.93 4.98
N ARG A 39 -20.37 2.15 4.60
CA ARG A 39 -21.19 1.11 3.94
C ARG A 39 -20.58 0.64 2.63
N VAL A 40 -20.15 1.55 1.77
CA VAL A 40 -19.50 1.18 0.50
C VAL A 40 -18.21 0.39 0.74
N LEU A 41 -17.38 0.83 1.68
CA LEU A 41 -16.13 0.14 2.03
C LEU A 41 -16.40 -1.25 2.64
N TYR A 42 -17.40 -1.37 3.51
CA TYR A 42 -17.82 -2.65 4.08
C TYR A 42 -18.31 -3.61 3.01
N ILE A 43 -19.19 -3.17 2.09
CA ILE A 43 -19.71 -4.00 1.00
C ILE A 43 -18.56 -4.55 0.16
N ARG A 44 -17.60 -3.70 -0.19
CA ARG A 44 -16.45 -4.09 -1.01
C ARG A 44 -15.57 -5.13 -0.30
N ALA A 45 -15.15 -4.83 0.93
CA ALA A 45 -14.30 -5.74 1.70
C ALA A 45 -14.99 -7.09 1.97
N ARG A 46 -16.30 -7.07 2.24
CA ARG A 46 -17.08 -8.27 2.50
C ARG A 46 -17.30 -9.12 1.26
N HIS A 47 -17.54 -8.48 0.11
CA HIS A 47 -17.61 -9.17 -1.17
C HIS A 47 -16.30 -9.90 -1.49
N ASP A 48 -15.15 -9.23 -1.30
CA ASP A 48 -13.84 -9.82 -1.57
C ASP A 48 -13.56 -11.02 -0.65
N GLN A 49 -14.00 -10.98 0.61
CA GLN A 49 -13.93 -12.13 1.52
C GLN A 49 -14.78 -13.32 1.07
N LEU A 50 -16.02 -13.08 0.64
CA LEU A 50 -16.91 -14.14 0.15
C LEU A 50 -16.38 -14.75 -1.15
N ALA A 51 -15.88 -13.92 -2.05
CA ALA A 51 -15.22 -14.37 -3.28
C ALA A 51 -13.94 -15.16 -3.01
N ALA A 52 -13.15 -14.77 -2.00
CA ALA A 52 -11.97 -15.52 -1.58
C ALA A 52 -12.32 -16.87 -0.92
N ALA A 53 -13.38 -16.90 -0.10
CA ALA A 53 -13.88 -18.13 0.52
C ALA A 53 -14.38 -19.14 -0.52
N ASP A 54 -15.07 -18.67 -1.56
CA ASP A 54 -15.53 -19.53 -2.66
C ASP A 54 -14.40 -20.02 -3.58
N ARG A 55 -13.23 -19.34 -3.58
CA ARG A 55 -12.03 -19.77 -4.32
C ARG A 55 -11.13 -20.72 -3.53
N ALA A 56 -11.29 -20.80 -2.22
CA ALA A 56 -10.49 -21.71 -1.40
C ALA A 56 -10.91 -23.16 -1.68
N PRO A 57 -9.99 -24.06 -2.10
CA PRO A 57 -10.29 -25.48 -2.17
C PRO A 57 -10.58 -25.99 -0.76
N ALA A 58 -11.57 -26.88 -0.62
CA ALA A 58 -11.92 -27.51 0.65
C ALA A 58 -10.66 -28.06 1.35
N PRO A 59 -10.50 -27.89 2.68
CA PRO A 59 -9.32 -28.34 3.38
C PRO A 59 -9.24 -29.86 3.32
N THR A 60 -8.41 -30.38 2.43
CA THR A 60 -7.98 -31.78 2.45
C THR A 60 -7.15 -31.95 3.72
N LEU A 61 -7.71 -32.63 4.72
CA LEU A 61 -6.98 -33.19 5.86
C LEU A 61 -5.94 -34.18 5.33
N ALA A 62 -4.77 -33.69 4.92
CA ALA A 62 -3.63 -34.53 4.58
C ALA A 62 -2.85 -34.83 5.86
N LEU A 63 -3.14 -36.01 6.41
CA LEU A 63 -2.28 -36.77 7.29
C LEU A 63 -0.90 -36.90 6.62
N VAL A 64 0.09 -36.12 7.06
CA VAL A 64 1.47 -36.22 6.54
C VAL A 64 2.20 -37.30 7.33
N ASP A 65 2.26 -38.47 6.72
CA ASP A 65 3.28 -39.49 6.96
C ASP A 65 4.67 -38.89 6.66
N ALA A 66 5.61 -39.13 7.57
CA ALA A 66 7.02 -38.78 7.40
C ALA A 66 7.69 -39.72 6.37
N PRO A 67 8.61 -39.20 5.51
CA PRO A 67 9.60 -40.05 4.87
C PRO A 67 11.04 -39.74 5.34
N PRO A 68 11.97 -40.69 5.12
CA PRO A 68 13.16 -40.87 5.95
C PRO A 68 14.38 -40.09 5.46
N ARG A 69 15.32 -39.91 6.40
CA ARG A 69 16.68 -39.42 6.17
C ARG A 69 17.38 -40.21 5.05
N GLN A 70 17.95 -39.51 4.08
CA GLN A 70 19.05 -40.00 3.26
C GLN A 70 20.17 -38.95 3.21
N SER A 71 21.36 -39.41 3.58
CA SER A 71 22.64 -38.72 3.53
C SER A 71 23.46 -39.19 2.32
N ALA A 72 24.37 -38.30 1.88
CA ALA A 72 25.42 -38.45 0.87
C ALA A 72 24.94 -38.42 -0.60
N GLY A 73 25.51 -37.64 -1.52
CA GLY A 73 26.63 -36.71 -1.48
C GLY A 73 27.12 -36.52 -2.92
N THR A 74 27.32 -35.29 -3.39
CA THR A 74 28.16 -35.04 -4.57
C THR A 74 28.68 -33.59 -4.53
N ALA A 75 29.99 -33.46 -4.69
CA ALA A 75 30.73 -32.22 -4.69
C ALA A 75 30.46 -31.38 -5.96
N GLY A 76 30.34 -30.07 -5.78
CA GLY A 76 30.32 -29.06 -6.83
C GLY A 76 30.35 -27.69 -6.18
N GLY A 77 31.45 -26.96 -6.35
CA GLY A 77 31.79 -25.79 -5.55
C GLY A 77 30.92 -24.56 -5.79
N GLY A 78 30.92 -23.67 -4.80
CA GLY A 78 30.43 -22.31 -4.94
C GLY A 78 29.56 -21.88 -3.76
N SER A 79 30.13 -21.00 -2.93
CA SER A 79 29.45 -20.18 -1.93
C SER A 79 29.14 -20.87 -0.59
N ARG A 80 29.97 -20.55 0.41
CA ARG A 80 29.61 -20.60 1.83
C ARG A 80 28.41 -19.68 2.05
N ALA A 81 27.20 -20.24 2.04
CA ALA A 81 26.10 -19.66 2.80
C ALA A 81 26.38 -20.02 4.27
N VAL A 82 26.81 -19.02 5.02
CA VAL A 82 26.85 -19.04 6.48
C VAL A 82 25.43 -19.39 6.93
N GLY A 83 25.28 -20.48 7.66
CA GLY A 83 24.00 -20.94 8.18
C GLY A 83 23.51 -19.99 9.27
N ASP A 84 22.60 -19.11 8.92
CA ASP A 84 21.86 -18.21 9.83
C ASP A 84 20.76 -18.96 10.61
N ASP A 85 21.07 -20.16 11.13
CA ASP A 85 20.13 -21.02 11.87
C ASP A 85 20.59 -21.18 13.34
N ASP A 86 21.16 -20.12 13.91
CA ASP A 86 21.72 -20.05 15.26
C ASP A 86 20.64 -19.85 16.36
N ALA A 87 19.44 -20.41 16.17
CA ALA A 87 18.51 -20.53 17.29
C ALA A 87 19.00 -21.65 18.22
N SER A 88 19.43 -21.25 19.43
CA SER A 88 19.75 -22.18 20.52
C SER A 88 18.67 -23.27 20.64
N PRO A 89 19.03 -24.55 20.91
CA PRO A 89 18.05 -25.63 21.02
C PRO A 89 16.97 -25.34 22.07
N ALA A 90 17.26 -24.53 23.09
CA ALA A 90 16.29 -24.05 24.07
C ALA A 90 15.22 -23.14 23.45
N LEU A 91 15.61 -22.24 22.54
CA LEU A 91 14.69 -21.33 21.85
C LEU A 91 13.78 -22.07 20.87
N ARG A 92 14.30 -23.10 20.19
CA ARG A 92 13.48 -23.96 19.34
C ARG A 92 12.39 -24.67 20.13
N ARG A 93 12.73 -25.21 21.30
CA ARG A 93 11.74 -25.82 22.21
C ARG A 93 10.70 -24.80 22.67
N LEU A 94 11.13 -23.62 23.13
CA LEU A 94 10.24 -22.54 23.54
C LEU A 94 9.24 -22.16 22.45
N ARG A 95 9.71 -22.00 21.21
CA ARG A 95 8.87 -21.62 20.06
C ARG A 95 7.88 -22.72 19.67
N SER A 96 8.27 -23.99 19.73
CA SER A 96 7.35 -25.11 19.51
C SER A 96 6.27 -25.22 20.61
N GLU A 97 6.64 -24.99 21.87
CA GLU A 97 5.68 -24.95 22.98
C GLU A 97 4.71 -23.77 22.82
N LEU A 98 5.21 -22.62 22.39
CA LEU A 98 4.42 -21.41 22.18
C LEU A 98 3.45 -21.56 20.99
N ALA A 99 3.86 -22.22 19.92
CA ALA A 99 2.98 -22.54 18.80
C ALA A 99 1.82 -23.46 19.24
N ALA A 100 2.12 -24.51 20.01
CA ALA A 100 1.09 -25.38 20.57
C ALA A 100 0.15 -24.63 21.54
N ALA A 101 0.70 -23.79 22.42
CA ALA A 101 -0.08 -23.01 23.37
C ALA A 101 -0.99 -21.99 22.68
N LEU A 102 -0.52 -21.27 21.66
CA LEU A 102 -1.32 -20.31 20.89
C LEU A 102 -2.43 -21.00 20.08
N ALA A 103 -2.15 -22.15 19.48
CA ALA A 103 -3.15 -22.95 18.78
C ALA A 103 -4.28 -23.38 19.73
N SER A 104 -3.95 -23.72 20.98
CA SER A 104 -4.95 -24.12 21.98
C SER A 104 -5.73 -22.93 22.57
N ALA A 105 -5.08 -21.76 22.72
CA ALA A 105 -5.67 -20.60 23.40
C ALA A 105 -6.51 -19.70 22.49
N GLY A 106 -6.37 -19.79 21.16
CA GLY A 106 -7.11 -18.97 20.19
C GLY A 106 -6.86 -17.46 20.31
N LYS A 107 -5.79 -17.04 21.00
CA LYS A 107 -5.46 -15.62 21.21
C LYS A 107 -4.66 -15.07 20.02
N GLY A 108 -5.02 -13.88 19.58
CA GLY A 108 -4.25 -13.13 18.58
C GLY A 108 -2.85 -12.80 19.10
N SER A 109 -1.82 -13.17 18.35
CA SER A 109 -0.41 -12.89 18.64
C SER A 109 0.19 -12.00 17.56
N LEU A 110 1.37 -11.41 17.81
CA LEU A 110 2.09 -10.64 16.79
C LEU A 110 2.48 -11.51 15.58
N TYR A 111 2.66 -12.82 15.80
CA TYR A 111 2.83 -13.79 14.73
C TYR A 111 1.61 -13.87 13.82
N ALA A 112 0.40 -13.85 14.38
CA ALA A 112 -0.84 -13.81 13.60
C ALA A 112 -0.98 -12.52 12.80
N ALA A 113 -0.53 -11.38 13.33
CA ALA A 113 -0.52 -10.10 12.61
C ALA A 113 0.40 -10.12 11.36
N LEU A 114 1.48 -10.89 11.39
CA LEU A 114 2.37 -11.11 10.24
C LEU A 114 1.94 -12.30 9.35
N GLY A 115 0.99 -13.11 9.81
CA GLY A 115 0.58 -14.35 9.16
C GLY A 115 1.65 -15.45 9.21
N LEU A 116 2.46 -15.47 10.27
CA LEU A 116 3.56 -16.41 10.46
C LEU A 116 3.29 -17.35 11.64
N SER A 117 3.91 -18.53 11.61
CA SER A 117 3.98 -19.43 12.77
C SER A 117 5.07 -18.96 13.74
N PRO A 118 4.90 -19.11 15.06
CA PRO A 118 5.98 -18.84 16.03
C PRO A 118 7.25 -19.68 15.81
N GLU A 119 7.13 -20.81 15.11
CA GLU A 119 8.25 -21.70 14.77
C GLU A 119 9.09 -21.21 13.58
N CYS A 120 8.64 -20.17 12.86
CA CYS A 120 9.32 -19.69 11.66
C CYS A 120 10.75 -19.21 11.97
N SER A 121 11.65 -19.37 10.99
CA SER A 121 13.03 -18.90 11.12
C SER A 121 13.10 -17.38 11.18
N ASP A 122 14.19 -16.82 11.70
CA ASP A 122 14.38 -15.37 11.69
C ASP A 122 14.49 -14.83 10.24
N ASN A 123 14.94 -15.68 9.30
CA ASN A 123 14.98 -15.36 7.88
C ASN A 123 13.57 -15.24 7.28
N ASP A 124 12.66 -16.16 7.63
CA ASP A 124 11.26 -16.09 7.18
C ASP A 124 10.57 -14.81 7.69
N ILE A 125 10.86 -14.40 8.93
CA ILE A 125 10.37 -13.13 9.47
C ILE A 125 10.93 -11.96 8.67
N ARG A 126 12.24 -11.89 8.43
CA ARG A 126 12.85 -10.79 7.66
C ARG A 126 12.28 -10.70 6.25
N ARG A 127 12.11 -11.84 5.59
CA ARG A 127 11.50 -11.92 4.26
C ARG A 127 10.06 -11.39 4.29
N ARG A 128 9.27 -11.83 5.27
CA ARG A 128 7.89 -11.37 5.41
C ARG A 128 7.78 -9.89 5.72
N ILE A 129 8.69 -9.35 6.54
CA ILE A 129 8.76 -7.92 6.84
C ILE A 129 9.08 -7.12 5.56
N ALA A 130 10.01 -7.59 4.74
CA ALA A 130 10.32 -6.96 3.46
C ALA A 130 9.11 -6.96 2.52
N ASP A 131 8.40 -8.09 2.39
CA ASP A 131 7.18 -8.19 1.58
C ASP A 131 6.09 -7.22 2.06
N LEU A 132 5.92 -7.08 3.38
CA LEU A 132 4.94 -6.16 3.98
C LEU A 132 5.31 -4.68 3.79
N ALA A 133 6.61 -4.37 3.80
CA ALA A 133 7.10 -3.02 3.51
C ALA A 133 6.86 -2.65 2.04
N GLU A 134 7.07 -3.56 1.10
CA GLU A 134 6.77 -3.35 -0.32
C GLU A 134 5.26 -3.17 -0.58
N GLN A 135 4.42 -3.84 0.22
CA GLN A 135 2.96 -3.73 0.15
C GLN A 135 2.42 -2.47 0.85
N GLY A 136 3.26 -1.65 1.49
CA GLY A 136 2.82 -0.49 2.27
C GLY A 136 1.96 -0.86 3.50
N ALA A 137 2.08 -2.11 3.96
CA ALA A 137 1.37 -2.64 5.12
C ALA A 137 2.03 -2.19 6.45
N ASP A 138 3.15 -1.46 6.36
CA ASP A 138 3.79 -0.71 7.44
C ASP A 138 2.95 0.48 7.94
N ARG A 139 1.77 0.73 7.35
CA ARG A 139 0.84 1.78 7.80
C ARG A 139 -0.17 1.32 8.84
N GLU A 140 -0.37 0.02 8.97
CA GLU A 140 -1.22 -0.56 10.00
C GLU A 140 -0.47 -0.64 11.34
N ALA A 141 -1.04 -0.08 12.41
CA ALA A 141 -0.38 0.03 13.71
C ALA A 141 0.05 -1.34 14.29
N ASP A 142 -0.79 -2.37 14.12
CA ASP A 142 -0.52 -3.72 14.64
C ASP A 142 0.63 -4.40 13.89
N LYS A 143 0.69 -4.22 12.56
CA LYS A 143 1.79 -4.74 11.73
C LYS A 143 3.09 -3.99 12.00
N ARG A 144 3.05 -2.67 12.20
CA ARG A 144 4.24 -1.89 12.62
C ARG A 144 4.82 -2.40 13.93
N TYR A 145 3.96 -2.61 14.92
CA TYR A 145 4.39 -3.09 16.23
C TYR A 145 4.93 -4.53 16.15
N ALA A 146 4.31 -5.39 15.32
CA ALA A 146 4.81 -6.74 15.06
C ALA A 146 6.16 -6.73 14.32
N ILE A 147 6.35 -5.86 13.32
CA ILE A 147 7.62 -5.67 12.60
C ILE A 147 8.72 -5.23 13.57
N GLU A 148 8.44 -4.26 14.44
CA GLU A 148 9.41 -3.74 15.41
C GLU A 148 9.80 -4.79 16.46
N SER A 149 8.81 -5.53 16.96
CA SER A 149 9.00 -6.51 18.04
C SER A 149 9.59 -7.84 17.56
N LEU A 150 9.22 -8.30 16.36
CA LEU A 150 9.68 -9.59 15.82
C LEU A 150 10.87 -9.48 14.86
N GLY A 151 11.12 -8.28 14.30
CA GLY A 151 12.19 -8.06 13.33
C GLY A 151 13.62 -8.10 13.91
N LYS A 152 13.76 -7.99 15.24
CA LYS A 152 15.05 -8.12 15.95
C LYS A 152 15.06 -9.44 16.74
N PRO A 153 16.08 -10.31 16.59
CA PRO A 153 16.15 -11.60 17.29
C PRO A 153 15.98 -11.49 18.82
N ASP A 154 16.66 -10.53 19.46
CA ASP A 154 16.60 -10.34 20.91
C ASP A 154 15.20 -9.86 21.38
N ALA A 155 14.56 -9.00 20.59
CA ALA A 155 13.22 -8.50 20.90
C ALA A 155 12.17 -9.60 20.71
N ARG A 156 12.34 -10.43 19.68
CA ARG A 156 11.52 -11.62 19.43
C ARG A 156 11.62 -12.61 20.59
N GLU A 157 12.83 -12.91 21.05
CA GLU A 157 13.03 -13.81 22.20
C GLU A 157 12.38 -13.27 23.48
N ALA A 158 12.55 -11.97 23.77
CA ALA A 158 11.92 -11.34 24.93
C ALA A 158 10.38 -11.36 24.83
N TYR A 159 9.84 -11.18 23.63
CA TYR A 159 8.42 -11.31 23.35
C TYR A 159 7.93 -12.74 23.55
N ASP A 160 8.62 -13.74 23.01
CA ASP A 160 8.28 -15.16 23.13
C ASP A 160 8.20 -15.60 24.60
N ARG A 161 9.17 -15.17 25.42
CA ARG A 161 9.18 -15.46 26.86
C ARG A 161 8.00 -14.83 27.58
N ARG A 162 7.77 -13.53 27.39
CA ARG A 162 6.63 -12.82 28.01
C ARG A 162 5.29 -13.41 27.59
N LEU A 163 5.15 -13.79 26.32
CA LEU A 163 3.93 -14.38 25.82
C LEU A 163 3.71 -15.78 26.42
N MET A 164 4.76 -16.59 26.55
CA MET A 164 4.67 -17.87 27.27
C MET A 164 4.29 -17.69 28.73
N ASP A 165 4.86 -16.72 29.43
CA ASP A 165 4.54 -16.45 30.84
C ASP A 165 3.07 -16.01 31.01
N GLN A 166 2.56 -15.19 30.08
CA GLN A 166 1.14 -14.80 30.03
C GLN A 166 0.22 -15.98 29.75
N LEU A 167 0.61 -16.89 28.86
CA LEU A 167 -0.15 -18.10 28.55
C LEU A 167 -0.13 -19.11 29.69
N ARG A 168 0.96 -19.14 30.49
CA ARG A 168 1.09 -19.95 31.71
C ARG A 168 0.35 -19.35 32.92
N GLY A 169 -0.17 -18.13 32.81
CA GLY A 169 -0.92 -17.45 33.88
C GLY A 169 -0.05 -16.93 35.03
N THR A 170 1.26 -16.98 34.90
CA THR A 170 2.22 -16.39 35.85
C THR A 170 2.45 -14.93 35.52
N SER A 171 1.46 -14.08 35.83
CA SER A 171 1.69 -12.64 35.90
C SER A 171 2.50 -12.36 37.18
N PRO A 172 3.67 -11.68 37.14
CA PRO A 172 4.38 -11.33 38.35
C PRO A 172 3.56 -10.28 39.12
N ALA A 173 2.93 -10.71 40.21
CA ALA A 173 2.33 -9.81 41.19
C ALA A 173 3.45 -9.15 42.02
N PRO A 174 3.33 -7.86 42.39
CA PRO A 174 4.33 -7.19 43.21
C PRO A 174 4.40 -7.83 44.58
N GLU A 175 5.62 -8.18 44.95
CA GLU A 175 6.07 -8.87 46.16
C GLU A 175 5.80 -7.99 47.40
N ALA A 176 4.65 -8.18 48.05
CA ALA A 176 4.39 -7.69 49.40
C ALA A 176 4.64 -8.84 50.38
N ALA A 177 5.89 -8.95 50.83
CA ALA A 177 6.31 -9.86 51.88
C ALA A 177 5.62 -9.48 53.20
N ALA A 178 4.71 -10.33 53.67
CA ALA A 178 4.30 -10.36 55.07
C ALA A 178 5.20 -11.34 55.82
N PRO A 179 5.76 -10.98 56.99
CA PRO A 179 6.13 -11.96 57.98
C PRO A 179 5.07 -12.01 59.08
N ALA A 180 4.32 -13.12 59.10
CA ALA A 180 3.68 -13.62 60.29
C ALA A 180 4.77 -14.21 61.19
N ALA A 181 4.90 -13.68 62.41
CA ALA A 181 5.62 -14.34 63.49
C ALA A 181 4.70 -14.35 64.72
N GLU A 182 3.93 -15.43 64.84
CA GLU A 182 3.24 -15.78 66.08
C GLU A 182 4.29 -16.04 67.17
N VAL A 183 4.34 -15.15 68.16
CA VAL A 183 5.10 -15.36 69.39
C VAL A 183 4.23 -16.19 70.32
N SER A 184 4.55 -17.48 70.46
CA SER A 184 4.00 -18.33 71.52
C SER A 184 4.51 -17.86 72.88
N LEU A 185 3.61 -17.43 73.76
CA LEU A 185 3.87 -17.22 75.19
C LEU A 185 3.78 -18.58 75.92
N PRO A 186 4.71 -18.91 76.84
CA PRO A 186 4.54 -20.09 77.68
C PRO A 186 3.49 -19.85 78.78
N ALA A 187 2.63 -20.84 78.95
CA ALA A 187 1.77 -21.00 80.11
C ALA A 187 2.62 -21.26 81.36
N PHE A 188 2.31 -20.58 82.46
CA PHE A 188 2.79 -20.92 83.79
C PHE A 188 1.59 -21.07 84.72
N ASP A 189 1.39 -22.30 85.20
CA ASP A 189 0.50 -22.62 86.30
C ASP A 189 1.08 -22.14 87.64
N ASP A 190 0.14 -21.87 88.55
CA ASP A 190 0.30 -21.50 89.95
C ASP A 190 1.30 -22.36 90.71
N ASP A 191 2.21 -21.72 91.45
CA ASP A 191 2.17 -21.91 92.90
C ASP A 191 2.84 -20.79 93.70
N SER A 192 2.27 -20.65 94.89
CA SER A 192 2.39 -19.63 95.90
C SER A 192 3.81 -19.36 96.46
N VAL A 193 3.95 -18.16 97.08
CA VAL A 193 5.08 -17.68 97.90
C VAL A 193 6.25 -17.00 97.15
N ARG A 194 6.00 -15.86 96.49
CA ARG A 194 7.04 -14.82 96.18
C ARG A 194 6.47 -13.43 95.80
N SER A 195 5.43 -12.96 96.48
CA SER A 195 4.57 -11.84 96.03
C SER A 195 5.13 -10.41 95.98
N ARG A 196 6.43 -10.15 96.26
CA ARG A 196 7.01 -8.79 96.10
C ARG A 196 7.99 -8.63 94.94
N ARG A 197 8.60 -9.73 94.47
CA ARG A 197 9.54 -9.66 93.34
C ARG A 197 8.83 -9.73 91.99
N TYR A 198 7.70 -10.43 91.90
CA TYR A 198 6.91 -10.53 90.68
C TYR A 198 6.13 -9.25 90.32
N VAL A 199 5.70 -8.47 91.31
CA VAL A 199 5.04 -7.17 91.06
C VAL A 199 6.04 -6.18 90.43
N ALA A 200 7.29 -6.16 90.91
CA ALA A 200 8.33 -5.32 90.32
C ALA A 200 8.69 -5.75 88.89
N ILE A 201 8.73 -7.06 88.62
CA ILE A 201 8.97 -7.59 87.27
C ILE A 201 7.79 -7.28 86.33
N ALA A 202 6.54 -7.44 86.79
CA ALA A 202 5.35 -7.14 86.01
C ALA A 202 5.23 -5.64 85.67
N ILE A 203 5.54 -4.75 86.62
CA ILE A 203 5.61 -3.30 86.37
C ILE A 203 6.73 -2.98 85.37
N GLY A 204 7.89 -3.62 85.51
CA GLY A 204 8.99 -3.48 84.56
C GLY A 204 8.60 -3.89 83.14
N ILE A 205 7.92 -5.04 82.97
CA ILE A 205 7.42 -5.51 81.68
C ILE A 205 6.35 -4.55 81.12
N ALA A 206 5.44 -4.04 81.95
CA ALA A 206 4.41 -3.09 81.50
C ALA A 206 5.01 -1.75 81.02
N ILE A 207 6.05 -1.25 81.70
CA ILE A 207 6.77 -0.04 81.27
C ILE A 207 7.50 -0.27 79.94
N ILE A 208 8.16 -1.43 79.79
CA ILE A 208 8.84 -1.80 78.53
C ILE A 208 7.82 -1.97 77.39
N ALA A 209 6.69 -2.63 77.64
CA ALA A 209 5.63 -2.79 76.66
C ALA A 209 4.99 -1.43 76.28
N GLY A 210 4.74 -0.55 77.25
CA GLY A 210 4.24 0.81 77.00
C GLY A 210 5.22 1.66 76.18
N ALA A 211 6.51 1.60 76.49
CA ALA A 211 7.55 2.27 75.72
C ALA A 211 7.67 1.71 74.29
N TYR A 212 7.50 0.40 74.10
CA TYR A 212 7.50 -0.24 72.79
C TYR A 212 6.29 0.19 71.95
N VAL A 213 5.10 0.26 72.54
CA VAL A 213 3.89 0.76 71.85
C VAL A 213 4.05 2.24 71.49
N ALA A 214 4.56 3.09 72.38
CA ALA A 214 4.82 4.50 72.06
C ALA A 214 5.83 4.68 70.91
N ALA A 215 6.90 3.85 70.88
CA ALA A 215 7.85 3.84 69.78
C ALA A 215 7.23 3.38 68.44
N GLN A 216 6.38 2.35 68.48
CA GLN A 216 5.64 1.85 67.32
C GLN A 216 4.70 2.92 66.71
N TRP A 217 4.04 3.72 67.55
CA TRP A 217 3.17 4.81 67.08
C TRP A 217 3.95 5.96 66.46
N GLY A 218 5.12 6.30 67.01
CA GLY A 218 6.02 7.30 66.43
C GLY A 218 6.57 6.89 65.06
N VAL A 219 6.93 5.61 64.90
CA VAL A 219 7.35 5.05 63.60
C VAL A 219 6.20 5.06 62.59
N LYS A 220 4.98 4.71 63.01
CA LYS A 220 3.81 4.73 62.13
C LYS A 220 3.47 6.15 61.64
N ALA A 221 3.52 7.15 62.52
CA ALA A 221 3.30 8.54 62.13
C ALA A 221 4.37 9.08 61.15
N GLN A 222 5.62 8.62 61.27
CA GLN A 222 6.69 8.97 60.31
C GLN A 222 6.49 8.28 58.96
N ILE A 223 6.03 7.02 58.95
CA ILE A 223 5.70 6.29 57.71
C ILE A 223 4.52 6.96 57.01
N ASP A 224 3.44 7.28 57.73
CA ASP A 224 2.25 7.94 57.15
C ASP A 224 2.59 9.33 56.57
N ALA A 225 3.49 10.08 57.22
CA ALA A 225 3.97 11.37 56.71
C ALA A 225 4.88 11.22 55.48
N ALA A 226 5.74 10.20 55.45
CA ALA A 226 6.57 9.89 54.29
C ALA A 226 5.73 9.42 53.09
N ASP A 227 4.69 8.61 53.34
CA ASP A 227 3.74 8.15 52.32
C ASP A 227 2.92 9.32 51.75
N ALA A 228 2.48 10.26 52.61
CA ALA A 228 1.79 11.47 52.15
C ALA A 228 2.68 12.32 51.23
N ALA A 229 3.95 12.52 51.59
CA ALA A 229 4.92 13.25 50.76
C ALA A 229 5.22 12.52 49.45
N ALA A 230 5.35 11.19 49.48
CA ALA A 230 5.56 10.38 48.28
C ALA A 230 4.35 10.44 47.32
N ILE A 231 3.12 10.46 47.86
CA ILE A 231 1.90 10.61 47.06
C ILE A 231 1.87 11.99 46.40
N GLU A 232 2.21 13.07 47.11
CA GLU A 232 2.24 14.42 46.54
C GLU A 232 3.33 14.58 45.46
N GLN A 233 4.51 13.99 45.68
CA GLN A 233 5.57 13.94 44.68
C GLN A 233 5.16 13.13 43.43
N SER A 234 4.43 12.02 43.61
CA SER A 234 3.92 11.23 42.49
C SER A 234 2.85 11.97 41.67
N ARG A 235 2.02 12.81 42.31
CA ARG A 235 1.00 13.63 41.65
C ARG A 235 1.64 14.72 40.81
N SER A 236 2.57 15.49 41.38
CA SER A 236 3.28 16.54 40.65
C SER A 236 4.11 15.98 39.48
N ALA A 237 4.76 14.82 39.65
CA ALA A 237 5.45 14.14 38.55
C ALA A 237 4.49 13.71 37.42
N ARG A 238 3.30 13.21 37.78
CA ARG A 238 2.27 12.83 36.80
C ARG A 238 1.74 14.04 36.03
N ASP A 239 1.51 15.16 36.71
CA ASP A 239 1.03 16.39 36.08
C ASP A 239 2.09 17.02 35.18
N ALA A 240 3.36 17.00 35.59
CA ALA A 240 4.49 17.42 34.75
C ALA A 240 4.62 16.53 33.49
N TRP A 241 4.47 15.22 33.63
CA TRP A 241 4.48 14.30 32.49
C TRP A 241 3.33 14.56 31.52
N LYS A 242 2.11 14.79 32.03
CA LYS A 242 0.94 15.14 31.19
C LYS A 242 1.16 16.47 30.45
N ALA A 243 1.69 17.49 31.12
CA ALA A 243 2.00 18.77 30.49
C ALA A 243 3.05 18.61 29.38
N GLN A 244 4.07 17.77 29.61
CA GLN A 244 5.07 17.46 28.59
C GLN A 244 4.46 16.70 27.40
N GLN A 245 3.54 15.76 27.66
CA GLN A 245 2.85 15.04 26.59
C GLN A 245 1.99 15.99 25.74
N GLN A 246 1.22 16.87 26.37
CA GLN A 246 0.42 17.89 25.67
C GLN A 246 1.29 18.81 24.81
N ALA A 247 2.42 19.28 25.34
CA ALA A 247 3.35 20.11 24.57
C ALA A 247 3.97 19.36 23.36
N ASN A 248 4.21 18.06 23.49
CA ASN A 248 4.68 17.23 22.37
C ASN A 248 3.58 17.00 21.32
N ASP A 249 2.34 16.77 21.76
CA ASP A 249 1.19 16.58 20.87
C ASP A 249 0.90 17.87 20.08
N GLU A 250 0.97 19.04 20.73
CA GLU A 250 0.86 20.35 20.05
C GLU A 250 1.96 20.56 19.01
N ARG A 251 3.20 20.17 19.32
CA ARG A 251 4.32 20.25 18.36
C ARG A 251 4.11 19.34 17.17
N LEU A 252 3.60 18.12 17.40
CA LEU A 252 3.28 17.18 16.33
C LEU A 252 2.15 17.71 15.44
N GLN A 253 1.08 18.23 16.04
CA GLN A 253 -0.02 18.85 15.30
C GLN A 253 0.45 20.04 14.47
N ALA A 254 1.28 20.92 15.04
CA ALA A 254 1.86 22.05 14.31
C ALA A 254 2.77 21.58 13.15
N ALA A 255 3.52 20.49 13.33
CA ALA A 255 4.34 19.91 12.27
C ALA A 255 3.49 19.33 11.13
N TRP A 256 2.38 18.67 11.45
CA TRP A 256 1.45 18.12 10.47
C TRP A 256 0.73 19.22 9.69
N ALA A 257 0.25 20.26 10.37
CA ALA A 257 -0.36 21.42 9.72
C ALA A 257 0.59 22.11 8.73
N ARG A 258 1.88 22.22 9.07
CA ARG A 258 2.90 22.75 8.15
C ARG A 258 3.14 21.84 6.94
N ARG A 259 3.06 20.53 7.11
CA ARG A 259 3.18 19.56 6.01
C ARG A 259 1.98 19.66 5.08
N ASP A 260 0.77 19.70 5.63
CA ASP A 260 -0.46 19.84 4.86
C ASP A 260 -0.51 21.14 4.07
N ALA A 261 -0.01 22.25 4.64
CA ALA A 261 0.13 23.53 3.94
C ALA A 261 1.09 23.42 2.74
N ARG A 262 2.26 22.78 2.91
CA ARG A 262 3.20 22.56 1.80
C ARG A 262 2.63 21.65 0.72
N ASP A 263 1.91 20.60 1.13
CA ASP A 263 1.27 19.68 0.18
C ASP A 263 0.13 20.38 -0.58
N ALA A 264 -0.60 21.29 0.06
CA ALA A 264 -1.60 22.13 -0.59
C ALA A 264 -0.97 23.11 -1.61
N GLU A 265 0.12 23.79 -1.25
CA GLU A 265 0.87 24.64 -2.18
C GLU A 265 1.42 23.84 -3.37
N ALA A 266 1.96 22.64 -3.11
CA ALA A 266 2.46 21.76 -4.17
C ALA A 266 1.33 21.30 -5.12
N ARG A 267 0.12 21.03 -4.60
CA ARG A 267 -1.05 20.72 -5.43
C ARG A 267 -1.45 21.92 -6.30
N GLN A 268 -1.54 23.11 -5.73
CA GLN A 268 -1.85 24.33 -6.49
C GLN A 268 -0.82 24.62 -7.58
N GLN A 269 0.48 24.41 -7.30
CA GLN A 269 1.52 24.56 -8.31
C GLN A 269 1.41 23.53 -9.44
N ARG A 270 1.09 22.28 -9.13
CA ARG A 270 0.85 21.23 -10.15
C ARG A 270 -0.37 21.55 -11.02
N GLU A 271 -1.43 22.09 -10.43
CA GLU A 271 -2.62 22.51 -11.18
C GLU A 271 -2.32 23.70 -12.10
N LYS A 272 -1.59 24.70 -11.62
CA LYS A 272 -1.14 25.84 -12.46
C LYS A 272 -0.28 25.36 -13.63
N LYS A 273 0.72 24.52 -13.38
CA LYS A 273 1.54 23.93 -14.45
C LYS A 273 0.71 23.13 -15.45
N ARG A 274 -0.26 22.34 -14.98
CA ARG A 274 -1.17 21.60 -15.86
C ARG A 274 -2.02 22.54 -16.72
N GLN A 275 -2.48 23.66 -16.17
CA GLN A 275 -3.21 24.67 -16.94
C GLN A 275 -2.33 25.34 -17.99
N GLU A 276 -1.08 25.70 -17.65
CA GLU A 276 -0.10 26.24 -18.58
C GLU A 276 0.23 25.25 -19.71
N GLU A 277 0.42 23.97 -19.39
CA GLU A 277 0.63 22.90 -20.38
C GLU A 277 -0.57 22.73 -21.32
N LEU A 278 -1.79 22.79 -20.80
CA LEU A 278 -3.01 22.72 -21.62
C LEU A 278 -3.14 23.93 -22.54
N GLN A 279 -2.80 25.13 -22.06
CA GLN A 279 -2.78 26.34 -22.89
C GLN A 279 -1.73 26.25 -23.99
N ALA A 280 -0.51 25.87 -23.65
CA ALA A 280 0.57 25.65 -24.61
C ALA A 280 0.20 24.59 -25.66
N GLN A 281 -0.48 23.51 -25.24
CA GLN A 281 -0.95 22.47 -26.16
C GLN A 281 -2.05 23.00 -27.10
N ALA A 282 -2.97 23.84 -26.59
CA ALA A 282 -4.01 24.45 -27.41
C ALA A 282 -3.42 25.43 -28.45
N GLU A 283 -2.44 26.25 -28.04
CA GLU A 283 -1.71 27.14 -28.96
C GLU A 283 -0.93 26.35 -30.01
N HIS A 284 -0.26 25.27 -29.60
CA HIS A 284 0.44 24.39 -30.55
C HIS A 284 -0.52 23.79 -31.58
N ARG A 285 -1.72 23.34 -31.18
CA ARG A 285 -2.75 22.85 -32.12
C ARG A 285 -3.19 23.93 -33.10
N ARG A 286 -3.47 25.14 -32.61
CA ARG A 286 -3.84 26.28 -33.48
C ARG A 286 -2.73 26.60 -34.49
N ASN A 287 -1.47 26.61 -34.06
CA ASN A 287 -0.33 26.83 -34.94
C ASN A 287 -0.16 25.72 -35.99
N MET A 288 -0.45 24.47 -35.62
CA MET A 288 -0.42 23.35 -36.57
C MET A 288 -1.57 23.41 -37.56
N GLU A 289 -2.76 23.85 -37.15
CA GLU A 289 -3.91 24.06 -38.03
C GLU A 289 -3.66 25.20 -39.02
N THR A 290 -3.09 26.32 -38.58
CA THR A 290 -2.73 27.43 -39.48
C THR A 290 -1.67 27.01 -40.49
N LEU A 291 -0.64 26.27 -40.07
CA LEU A 291 0.37 25.71 -40.98
C LEU A 291 -0.25 24.74 -42.01
N ARG A 292 -1.19 23.89 -41.59
CA ARG A 292 -1.91 22.98 -42.50
C ARG A 292 -2.75 23.76 -43.51
N ALA A 293 -3.51 24.76 -43.05
CA ALA A 293 -4.31 25.61 -43.92
C ALA A 293 -3.43 26.36 -44.95
N GLN A 294 -2.27 26.88 -44.51
CA GLN A 294 -1.33 27.55 -45.41
C GLN A 294 -0.74 26.59 -46.46
N ARG A 295 -0.39 25.36 -46.07
CA ARG A 295 0.09 24.32 -47.00
C ARG A 295 -0.98 23.89 -47.99
N GLN A 296 -2.23 23.78 -47.55
CA GLN A 296 -3.35 23.46 -48.45
C GLN A 296 -3.61 24.59 -49.44
N ALA A 297 -3.61 25.84 -48.98
CA ALA A 297 -3.78 27.00 -49.83
C ALA A 297 -2.66 27.11 -50.88
N SER A 298 -1.40 26.90 -50.48
CA SER A 298 -0.27 26.92 -51.43
C SER A 298 -0.32 25.76 -52.43
N ALA A 299 -0.70 24.55 -51.99
CA ALA A 299 -0.88 23.41 -52.89
C ALA A 299 -2.01 23.64 -53.90
N GLN A 300 -3.13 24.24 -53.47
CA GLN A 300 -4.23 24.59 -54.37
C GLN A 300 -3.81 25.67 -55.38
N ALA A 301 -3.06 26.69 -54.95
CA ALA A 301 -2.54 27.72 -55.86
C ALA A 301 -1.62 27.12 -56.93
N GLN A 302 -0.72 26.23 -56.54
CA GLN A 302 0.16 25.50 -57.48
C GLN A 302 -0.63 24.61 -58.43
N ALA A 303 -1.67 23.91 -57.94
CA ALA A 303 -2.52 23.07 -58.78
C ALA A 303 -3.27 23.91 -59.82
N GLN A 304 -3.78 25.09 -59.44
CA GLN A 304 -4.43 26.02 -60.38
C GLN A 304 -3.45 26.56 -61.41
N GLU A 305 -2.23 26.92 -61.00
CA GLU A 305 -1.20 27.39 -61.94
C GLU A 305 -0.79 26.29 -62.93
N ASN A 306 -0.57 25.07 -62.45
CA ASN A 306 -0.26 23.92 -63.31
C ASN A 306 -1.42 23.61 -64.26
N ALA A 307 -2.66 23.71 -63.80
CA ALA A 307 -3.84 23.56 -64.66
C ALA A 307 -3.87 24.63 -65.77
N ARG A 308 -3.60 25.89 -65.44
CA ARG A 308 -3.50 26.99 -66.42
C ARG A 308 -2.40 26.74 -67.45
N ARG A 309 -1.18 26.42 -67.00
CA ARG A 309 -0.05 26.09 -67.89
C ARG A 309 -0.37 24.92 -68.80
N SER A 310 -1.01 23.86 -68.28
CA SER A 310 -1.40 22.70 -69.08
C SER A 310 -2.48 23.03 -70.12
N ALA A 311 -3.41 23.93 -69.79
CA ALA A 311 -4.46 24.37 -70.71
C ALA A 311 -3.88 25.25 -71.83
N GLU A 312 -2.93 26.12 -71.51
CA GLU A 312 -2.19 26.91 -72.49
C GLU A 312 -1.39 26.02 -73.43
N ALA A 313 -0.61 25.07 -72.91
CA ALA A 313 0.12 24.10 -73.73
C ALA A 313 -0.81 23.27 -74.64
N ARG A 314 -1.99 22.86 -74.16
CA ARG A 314 -2.99 22.19 -75.00
C ARG A 314 -3.52 23.09 -76.11
N ARG A 315 -3.72 24.38 -75.86
CA ARG A 315 -4.16 25.35 -76.87
C ARG A 315 -3.09 25.56 -77.93
N GLU A 316 -1.82 25.66 -77.53
CA GLU A 316 -0.70 25.76 -78.46
C GLU A 316 -0.56 24.52 -79.34
N ASN A 317 -0.60 23.33 -78.73
CA ASN A 317 -0.58 22.06 -79.47
C ASN A 317 -1.78 21.92 -80.42
N ALA A 318 -2.97 22.41 -80.03
CA ALA A 318 -4.14 22.42 -80.91
C ALA A 318 -3.96 23.38 -82.09
N ARG A 319 -3.31 24.54 -81.87
CA ARG A 319 -3.00 25.52 -82.92
C ARG A 319 -1.95 24.97 -83.90
N SER A 320 -0.87 24.37 -83.41
CA SER A 320 0.15 23.76 -84.27
C SER A 320 -0.44 22.60 -85.09
N ALA A 321 -1.23 21.72 -84.48
CA ALA A 321 -1.92 20.64 -85.19
C ALA A 321 -2.92 21.16 -86.25
N ALA A 322 -3.60 22.29 -86.00
CA ALA A 322 -4.46 22.92 -86.98
C ALA A 322 -3.64 23.48 -88.17
N GLN A 323 -2.53 24.17 -87.89
CA GLN A 323 -1.62 24.68 -88.92
C GLN A 323 -1.04 23.56 -89.77
N GLU A 324 -0.64 22.43 -89.17
CA GLU A 324 -0.17 21.25 -89.90
C GLU A 324 -1.26 20.65 -90.80
N ARG A 325 -2.50 20.59 -90.33
CA ARG A 325 -3.64 20.12 -91.15
C ARG A 325 -3.92 21.05 -92.32
N ASP A 326 -3.82 22.36 -92.11
CA ASP A 326 -4.02 23.36 -93.16
C ASP A 326 -2.87 23.34 -94.18
N ALA A 327 -1.62 23.23 -93.72
CA ALA A 327 -0.47 23.02 -94.59
C ALA A 327 -0.59 21.72 -95.40
N ALA A 328 -1.06 20.63 -94.77
CA ALA A 328 -1.30 19.37 -95.46
C ALA A 328 -2.45 19.47 -96.48
N ARG A 329 -3.48 20.29 -96.21
CA ARG A 329 -4.54 20.60 -97.18
C ARG A 329 -4.00 21.40 -98.36
N ALA A 330 -3.28 22.49 -98.10
CA ALA A 330 -2.66 23.31 -99.16
C ALA A 330 -1.72 22.48 -100.04
N ALA A 331 -0.86 21.63 -99.44
CA ALA A 331 0.02 20.75 -100.20
C ALA A 331 -0.72 19.70 -101.06
N ARG A 332 -1.91 19.24 -100.63
CA ARG A 332 -2.78 18.39 -101.47
C ARG A 332 -3.38 19.17 -102.64
N GLU A 333 -3.86 20.38 -102.38
CA GLU A 333 -4.39 21.27 -103.41
C GLU A 333 -3.33 21.63 -104.46
N GLU A 334 -2.10 21.94 -104.03
CA GLU A 334 -0.98 22.20 -104.95
C GLU A 334 -0.69 20.99 -105.86
N ARG A 335 -0.63 19.78 -105.30
CA ARG A 335 -0.45 18.55 -106.10
C ARG A 335 -1.60 18.31 -107.06
N TYR A 336 -2.83 18.57 -106.62
CA TYR A 336 -4.02 18.48 -107.46
C TYR A 336 -3.95 19.44 -108.64
N TRP A 337 -3.61 20.72 -108.40
CA TRP A 337 -3.48 21.73 -109.45
C TRP A 337 -2.31 21.45 -110.40
N ALA A 338 -1.17 20.99 -109.88
CA ALA A 338 -0.03 20.57 -110.71
C ALA A 338 -0.40 19.40 -111.63
N CYS A 339 -1.16 18.41 -111.13
CA CYS A 339 -1.69 17.30 -111.93
C CYS A 339 -2.65 17.81 -113.02
N MET A 340 -3.58 18.69 -112.67
CA MET A 340 -4.54 19.28 -113.60
C MET A 340 -3.85 20.08 -114.71
N ASN A 341 -2.86 20.92 -114.38
CA ASN A 341 -2.14 21.72 -115.37
C ASN A 341 -1.36 20.83 -116.35
N ARG A 342 -0.67 19.79 -115.86
CA ARG A 342 0.04 18.84 -116.71
C ARG A 342 -0.89 18.09 -117.66
N ALA A 343 -2.11 17.80 -117.24
CA ALA A 343 -3.08 17.10 -118.06
C ALA A 343 -3.79 18.01 -119.08
N LEU A 344 -3.88 19.32 -118.81
CA LEU A 344 -4.33 20.31 -119.79
C LEU A 344 -3.32 20.46 -120.94
N GLU A 345 -2.02 20.39 -120.66
CA GLU A 345 -0.97 20.42 -121.69
C GLU A 345 -1.01 19.18 -122.62
N SER A 346 -1.49 18.02 -122.14
CA SER A 346 -1.55 16.78 -122.94
C SER A 346 -2.80 16.62 -123.81
N SER A 347 -3.62 17.67 -123.98
CA SER A 347 -4.82 17.72 -124.86
C SER A 347 -5.98 16.74 -124.54
N ASP A 348 -5.95 16.05 -123.39
CA ASP A 348 -6.88 14.97 -123.06
C ASP A 348 -7.68 15.29 -121.77
N SER A 349 -8.54 16.31 -121.87
CA SER A 349 -9.15 16.99 -120.72
C SER A 349 -10.14 16.14 -119.92
N ALA A 350 -10.73 15.10 -120.53
CA ALA A 350 -11.72 14.23 -119.87
C ALA A 350 -11.07 13.17 -118.96
N SER A 351 -9.94 12.59 -119.38
CA SER A 351 -9.19 11.58 -118.61
C SER A 351 -8.42 12.22 -117.43
N ALA A 352 -8.01 13.48 -117.59
CA ALA A 352 -7.35 14.31 -116.58
C ALA A 352 -8.10 14.41 -115.24
N ARG A 353 -9.40 14.75 -115.29
CA ARG A 353 -10.21 14.99 -114.10
C ARG A 353 -10.37 13.73 -113.24
N ALA A 354 -10.58 12.58 -113.88
CA ALA A 354 -10.74 11.31 -113.18
C ALA A 354 -9.45 10.91 -112.44
N ASN A 355 -8.29 11.06 -113.08
CA ASN A 355 -7.00 10.70 -112.48
C ASN A 355 -6.58 11.67 -111.37
N CYS A 356 -6.75 12.99 -111.55
CA CYS A 356 -6.33 13.96 -110.54
C CYS A 356 -7.29 14.05 -109.33
N SER A 357 -8.56 13.65 -109.47
CA SER A 357 -9.55 13.70 -108.37
C SER A 357 -9.17 12.89 -107.11
N ARG A 358 -8.32 11.87 -107.27
CA ARG A 358 -7.84 11.03 -106.15
C ARG A 358 -6.79 11.72 -105.27
N LEU A 359 -6.27 12.87 -105.69
CA LEU A 359 -5.27 13.66 -104.96
C LEU A 359 -5.89 14.76 -104.09
N ARG A 360 -7.21 14.96 -104.18
CA ARG A 360 -8.00 15.90 -103.37
C ARG A 360 -8.42 15.23 -102.07
#